data_AF-A0A3B9DPL8-F1
#
_entry.id   AF-A0A3B9DPL8-F1
#
_cell.length_a   1.000
_cell.length_b   1.000
_cell.length_c   1.000
_cell.angle_alpha   90.00
_cell.angle_beta   90.00
_cell.angle_gamma   90.00
#
_symmetry.space_group_name_H-M   'P 1'
#
loop_
_entity.id
_entity.type
_entity.pdbx_description
1 polymer ?
#
loop_
_entity_poly.entity_id
_entity_poly.type
_entity_poly.pdbx_seq_one_letter_code
_entity_poly.pdbx_strand_id
1 'polypeptide(L)'
;AFERIGSPAGGEAVPFEVGQIPADGGLIPVVVFDGRSGDRENAYLDSLIIGGGLPPLVNQRTRLSILLAGDADSADVPLRLVVANRIRGAVSSGVGISALLPVGPFAAGYVDGYVETDPDDLRADDRRFFAFQVRSAPTLATSGSIPFFLSEAIPVLMDAGRIGPAAIRDAEILISVAGAGVTEATREGRAMVVLPPDDPALLPGLNRALGAAGIPWQYGPASGIGEASITRWSGPVNLDDVRIRSHYTLIPGMEELSRGVLATLSSGEPWLAEGTTSRGGYLLVASALDEQSTNLPLTAALLPLLEWMVSRWGDSQGTQESVMAGTPINPPPGTSSVRDPAGTLHPVDAAQPFLATAEAGLYEFLAGDSIIQMIAVNAPREESLLLPIETSDLRGLLPGPATLVGDSARWTRAVFSAGQGPEIWRWLLVAVALVLVAESLVAASGPSPGRSTSEVPPVLQKTVD
;
A
#
# COMPACT_ATOMS: atom_id res chain seq x y z
N ALA A 1 -22.60 32.28 30.52
CA ALA A 1 -23.48 31.67 31.55
C ALA A 1 -23.88 30.29 31.05
N PHE A 2 -24.14 29.32 31.94
CA PHE A 2 -24.01 27.87 31.66
C PHE A 2 -22.53 27.55 31.31
N GLU A 3 -21.61 27.33 32.25
CA GLU A 3 -21.63 26.72 33.60
C GLU A 3 -21.48 25.18 33.58
N ARG A 4 -20.65 24.65 34.48
CA ARG A 4 -20.17 23.26 34.46
C ARG A 4 -21.06 22.33 35.27
N ILE A 5 -21.41 21.20 34.65
CA ILE A 5 -21.76 19.93 35.30
C ILE A 5 -21.05 18.85 34.47
N GLY A 6 -20.37 17.84 35.00
CA GLY A 6 -20.12 17.47 36.39
C GLY A 6 -19.67 16.01 36.39
N SER A 7 -18.36 15.76 36.35
CA SER A 7 -17.82 14.43 35.98
C SER A 7 -17.91 13.41 37.13
N PRO A 8 -18.52 12.23 36.93
CA PRO A 8 -18.32 11.08 37.80
C PRO A 8 -17.01 10.38 37.43
N ALA A 9 -16.04 10.40 38.35
CA ALA A 9 -14.85 9.55 38.26
C ALA A 9 -15.17 8.15 38.82
N GLY A 10 -14.51 7.10 38.29
CA GLY A 10 -14.56 5.75 38.85
C GLY A 10 -15.30 4.73 37.98
N GLY A 11 -14.69 4.35 36.86
CA GLY A 11 -15.00 3.13 36.12
C GLY A 11 -13.72 2.63 35.46
N GLU A 12 -13.27 1.43 35.81
CA GLU A 12 -12.12 0.81 35.14
C GLU A 12 -12.52 0.43 33.71
N ALA A 13 -11.66 0.76 32.75
CA ALA A 13 -11.82 0.34 31.36
C ALA A 13 -11.46 -1.14 31.23
N VAL A 14 -12.45 -2.02 31.47
CA VAL A 14 -12.32 -3.45 31.23
C VAL A 14 -12.03 -3.68 29.73
N PRO A 15 -11.02 -4.48 29.34
CA PRO A 15 -10.77 -4.79 27.94
C PRO A 15 -11.97 -5.46 27.29
N PHE A 16 -12.34 -5.03 26.10
CA PHE A 16 -13.40 -5.67 25.32
C PHE A 16 -12.81 -6.89 24.61
N GLU A 17 -12.86 -8.06 25.25
CA GLU A 17 -12.47 -9.31 24.59
C GLU A 17 -13.41 -9.58 23.40
N VAL A 18 -12.82 -9.77 22.21
CA VAL A 18 -13.57 -10.10 21.00
C VAL A 18 -13.89 -11.60 21.01
N GLY A 19 -14.89 -11.96 21.81
CA GLY A 19 -15.34 -13.34 21.98
C GLY A 19 -16.75 -13.45 22.56
N GLN A 20 -17.59 -14.24 21.89
CA GLN A 20 -18.92 -14.68 22.35
C GLN A 20 -19.94 -13.58 22.67
N ILE A 21 -20.66 -13.13 21.63
CA ILE A 21 -22.03 -12.60 21.81
C ILE A 21 -22.86 -13.68 22.54
N PRO A 22 -23.63 -13.36 23.59
CA PRO A 22 -24.44 -14.35 24.30
C PRO A 22 -25.49 -15.00 23.40
N ALA A 23 -25.41 -16.33 23.23
CA ALA A 23 -26.24 -17.08 22.28
C ALA A 23 -27.75 -17.09 22.59
N ASP A 24 -28.14 -16.74 23.82
CA ASP A 24 -29.55 -16.60 24.24
C ASP A 24 -30.10 -15.16 24.07
N GLY A 25 -29.32 -14.26 23.47
CA GLY A 25 -29.81 -12.96 22.99
C GLY A 25 -30.69 -13.16 21.75
N GLY A 26 -32.01 -13.01 21.92
CA GLY A 26 -32.97 -13.19 20.83
C GLY A 26 -32.64 -12.33 19.60
N LEU A 27 -32.56 -12.98 18.43
CA LEU A 27 -32.11 -12.43 17.15
C LEU A 27 -32.61 -10.99 16.90
N ILE A 28 -31.71 -10.02 16.99
CA ILE A 28 -32.04 -8.60 16.76
C ILE A 28 -32.35 -8.43 15.26
N PRO A 29 -33.56 -7.97 14.88
CA PRO A 29 -33.90 -7.73 13.49
C PRO A 29 -33.18 -6.47 13.01
N VAL A 30 -32.17 -6.64 12.16
CA VAL A 30 -31.43 -5.53 11.56
C VAL A 30 -32.20 -5.05 10.32
N VAL A 31 -32.51 -3.77 10.25
CA VAL A 31 -32.91 -3.12 8.99
C VAL A 31 -31.66 -2.47 8.41
N VAL A 32 -31.41 -2.64 7.11
CA VAL A 32 -30.31 -1.96 6.39
C VAL A 32 -30.88 -1.12 5.26
N PHE A 33 -30.42 0.12 5.14
CA PHE A 33 -30.81 1.00 4.03
C PHE A 33 -29.92 0.72 2.82
N ASP A 34 -30.51 0.14 1.76
CA ASP A 34 -29.81 -0.28 0.54
C ASP A 34 -30.12 0.73 -0.59
N GLY A 35 -29.76 1.99 -0.33
CA GLY A 35 -30.01 3.11 -1.23
C GLY A 35 -28.93 3.24 -2.29
N ARG A 36 -28.87 2.30 -3.24
CA ARG A 36 -27.87 2.29 -4.33
C ARG A 36 -28.04 3.46 -5.29
N SER A 37 -27.45 4.60 -4.96
CA SER A 37 -26.78 5.41 -5.97
C SER A 37 -25.68 4.58 -6.61
N GLY A 38 -25.43 4.82 -7.90
CA GLY A 38 -24.20 4.36 -8.55
C GLY A 38 -23.09 5.34 -8.18
N ASP A 39 -22.64 5.28 -6.94
CA ASP A 39 -21.53 6.10 -6.47
C ASP A 39 -20.27 5.73 -7.26
N ARG A 40 -19.48 6.75 -7.58
CA ARG A 40 -18.26 6.62 -8.37
C ARG A 40 -17.12 6.07 -7.52
N GLU A 41 -16.13 5.46 -8.17
CA GLU A 41 -14.83 5.20 -7.56
C GLU A 41 -14.18 6.55 -7.19
N ASN A 42 -13.56 6.69 -6.01
CA ASN A 42 -12.98 7.98 -5.61
C ASN A 42 -11.73 8.33 -6.43
N ALA A 43 -11.36 9.61 -6.52
CA ALA A 43 -10.22 10.08 -7.31
C ALA A 43 -8.90 10.08 -6.51
N TYR A 44 -8.30 8.92 -6.28
CA TYR A 44 -7.22 8.76 -5.30
C TYR A 44 -5.79 8.70 -5.89
N LEU A 45 -4.82 9.08 -5.04
CA LEU A 45 -3.38 9.01 -5.32
C LEU A 45 -2.87 7.57 -5.15
N ASP A 46 -2.80 6.77 -6.22
CA ASP A 46 -2.55 5.32 -6.17
C ASP A 46 -1.09 4.91 -5.92
N SER A 47 -0.13 5.48 -6.66
CA SER A 47 1.27 5.01 -6.62
C SER A 47 2.27 6.10 -6.96
N LEU A 48 3.37 6.14 -6.20
CA LEU A 48 4.35 7.23 -6.21
C LEU A 48 5.76 6.65 -6.39
N ILE A 49 6.48 7.09 -7.42
CA ILE A 49 7.81 6.59 -7.76
C ILE A 49 8.77 7.78 -7.91
N ILE A 50 9.86 7.78 -7.14
CA ILE A 50 10.89 8.82 -7.18
C ILE A 50 12.09 8.31 -7.95
N GLY A 51 12.62 9.11 -8.90
CA GLY A 51 13.82 8.77 -9.67
C GLY A 51 13.73 7.49 -10.51
N GLY A 52 12.53 7.02 -10.83
CA GLY A 52 12.34 5.70 -11.45
C GLY A 52 12.73 4.55 -10.51
N GLY A 53 12.58 4.72 -9.20
CA GLY A 53 13.00 3.75 -8.18
C GLY A 53 14.47 3.89 -7.75
N LEU A 54 15.24 4.80 -8.34
CA LEU A 54 16.62 5.07 -7.95
C LEU A 54 16.70 6.17 -6.87
N PRO A 55 17.52 5.99 -5.81
CA PRO A 55 17.77 7.03 -4.81
C PRO A 55 18.29 8.33 -5.46
N PRO A 56 17.69 9.51 -5.18
CA PRO A 56 18.12 10.77 -5.77
C PRO A 56 19.57 11.14 -5.43
N LEU A 57 20.29 11.70 -6.40
CA LEU A 57 21.70 12.07 -6.25
C LEU A 57 21.88 13.50 -5.76
N VAL A 58 22.89 13.71 -4.91
CA VAL A 58 23.30 15.03 -4.38
C VAL A 58 23.46 16.06 -5.50
N ASN A 59 22.91 17.25 -5.28
CA ASN A 59 22.91 18.42 -6.16
C ASN A 59 22.24 18.22 -7.53
N GLN A 60 21.56 17.10 -7.78
CA GLN A 60 20.90 16.80 -9.05
C GLN A 60 19.37 16.89 -8.95
N ARG A 61 18.73 17.29 -10.04
CA ARG A 61 17.27 17.21 -10.19
C ARG A 61 16.88 15.77 -10.51
N THR A 62 15.73 15.36 -9.99
CA THR A 62 15.07 14.10 -10.35
C THR A 62 13.60 14.36 -10.67
N ARG A 63 12.86 13.30 -11.00
CA ARG A 63 11.41 13.36 -11.20
C ARG A 63 10.70 12.48 -10.17
N LEU A 64 9.54 12.94 -9.74
CA LEU A 64 8.54 12.16 -9.01
C LEU A 64 7.41 11.87 -9.98
N SER A 65 7.09 10.59 -10.15
CA SER A 65 5.91 10.12 -10.89
C SER A 65 4.81 9.80 -9.87
N ILE A 66 3.59 10.24 -10.15
CA ILE A 66 2.41 9.97 -9.31
C ILE A 66 1.25 9.53 -10.22
N LEU A 67 0.72 8.33 -10.00
CA LEU A 67 -0.47 7.84 -10.67
C LEU A 67 -1.73 8.22 -9.89
N LEU A 68 -2.74 8.68 -10.62
CA LEU A 68 -4.08 8.95 -10.12
C LEU A 68 -5.03 7.83 -10.60
N ALA A 69 -5.92 7.33 -9.76
CA ALA A 69 -6.84 6.22 -10.05
C ALA A 69 -8.31 6.54 -9.69
N GLY A 70 -9.24 5.65 -10.07
CA GLY A 70 -10.70 5.76 -9.84
C GLY A 70 -11.47 6.50 -10.94
N ASP A 71 -12.45 7.33 -10.55
CA ASP A 71 -13.18 8.27 -11.42
C ASP A 71 -13.13 9.67 -10.80
N ALA A 72 -13.12 10.72 -11.63
CA ALA A 72 -12.97 12.10 -11.17
C ALA A 72 -13.97 13.05 -11.85
N ASP A 73 -14.57 13.95 -11.08
CA ASP A 73 -15.50 14.96 -11.60
C ASP A 73 -14.83 16.00 -12.54
N SER A 74 -13.49 16.05 -12.55
CA SER A 74 -12.69 16.83 -13.50
C SER A 74 -11.78 15.92 -14.31
N ALA A 75 -11.68 16.18 -15.62
CA ALA A 75 -10.70 15.55 -16.50
C ALA A 75 -9.25 15.98 -16.19
N ASP A 76 -9.08 17.13 -15.53
CA ASP A 76 -7.81 17.66 -15.04
C ASP A 76 -7.88 17.80 -13.51
N VAL A 77 -7.20 16.91 -12.78
CA VAL A 77 -7.10 16.96 -11.31
C VAL A 77 -5.79 17.66 -10.92
N PRO A 78 -5.82 18.72 -10.08
CA PRO A 78 -4.63 19.50 -9.73
C PRO A 78 -3.81 18.83 -8.63
N LEU A 79 -2.52 18.62 -8.90
CA LEU A 79 -1.57 17.93 -8.02
C LEU A 79 -0.47 18.89 -7.56
N ARG A 80 -0.28 19.02 -6.24
CA ARG A 80 0.72 19.90 -5.62
C ARG A 80 1.79 19.06 -4.91
N LEU A 81 3.05 19.23 -5.28
CA LEU A 81 4.20 18.62 -4.62
C LEU A 81 4.72 19.53 -3.51
N VAL A 82 4.66 19.08 -2.26
CA VAL A 82 5.16 19.77 -1.08
C VAL A 82 6.43 19.09 -0.55
N VAL A 83 7.50 19.86 -0.33
CA VAL A 83 8.78 19.38 0.25
C VAL A 83 9.32 20.42 1.23
N ALA A 84 9.63 19.99 2.45
CA ALA A 84 9.99 20.84 3.59
C ALA A 84 8.95 21.97 3.81
N ASN A 85 7.67 21.55 3.91
CA ASN A 85 6.48 22.41 4.09
C ASN A 85 6.37 23.61 3.12
N ARG A 86 6.76 23.40 1.84
CA ARG A 86 6.60 24.37 0.75
C ARG A 86 6.26 23.67 -0.55
N ILE A 87 5.30 24.20 -1.30
CA ILE A 87 5.00 23.77 -2.68
C ILE A 87 6.26 23.98 -3.54
N ARG A 88 6.74 22.93 -4.21
CA ARG A 88 7.90 22.94 -5.11
C ARG A 88 7.54 22.75 -6.57
N GLY A 89 6.40 22.13 -6.83
CA GLY A 89 5.82 21.95 -8.16
C GLY A 89 4.30 21.80 -8.07
N ALA A 90 3.62 22.16 -9.15
CA ALA A 90 2.21 21.88 -9.35
C ALA A 90 1.99 21.53 -10.82
N VAL A 91 1.11 20.55 -11.06
CA VAL A 91 0.68 20.10 -12.40
C VAL A 91 -0.82 19.75 -12.33
N SER A 92 -1.46 19.54 -13.47
CA SER A 92 -2.73 18.80 -13.53
C SER A 92 -2.51 17.48 -14.27
N SER A 93 -3.31 16.46 -13.95
CA SER A 93 -3.33 15.18 -14.66
C SER A 93 -4.73 14.58 -14.67
N GLY A 94 -5.03 13.80 -15.70
CA GLY A 94 -6.22 12.94 -15.71
C GLY A 94 -5.99 11.63 -14.96
N VAL A 95 -7.09 10.95 -14.63
CA VAL A 95 -7.07 9.63 -14.01
C VAL A 95 -6.53 8.58 -14.98
N GLY A 96 -5.81 7.58 -14.46
CA GLY A 96 -5.10 6.57 -15.25
C GLY A 96 -3.81 7.07 -15.92
N ILE A 97 -3.42 8.34 -15.69
CA ILE A 97 -2.22 8.95 -16.26
C ILE A 97 -1.25 9.29 -15.12
N SER A 98 0.02 8.88 -15.28
CA SER A 98 1.10 9.25 -14.38
C SER A 98 1.55 10.70 -14.60
N ALA A 99 1.35 11.57 -13.61
CA ALA A 99 1.85 12.93 -13.63
C ALA A 99 3.34 12.97 -13.25
N LEU A 100 4.13 13.82 -13.92
CA LEU A 100 5.57 13.96 -13.67
C LEU A 100 5.91 15.32 -13.06
N LEU A 101 6.26 15.33 -11.78
CA LEU A 101 6.66 16.52 -11.03
C LEU A 101 8.20 16.59 -10.92
N PRO A 102 8.86 17.71 -11.29
CA PRO A 102 10.29 17.88 -11.08
C PRO A 102 10.58 18.14 -9.60
N VAL A 103 11.61 17.49 -9.05
CA VAL A 103 11.96 17.59 -7.62
C VAL A 103 13.48 17.67 -7.42
N GLY A 104 13.90 18.43 -6.40
CA GLY A 104 15.30 18.81 -6.18
C GLY A 104 15.77 20.02 -7.02
N PRO A 105 17.08 20.32 -7.04
CA PRO A 105 18.17 19.55 -6.42
C PRO A 105 18.19 19.66 -4.89
N PHE A 106 18.88 18.72 -4.25
CA PHE A 106 19.01 18.61 -2.79
C PHE A 106 20.47 18.40 -2.36
N ALA A 107 20.81 18.82 -1.14
CA ALA A 107 22.03 18.39 -0.48
C ALA A 107 21.89 16.95 0.04
N ALA A 108 23.00 16.36 0.51
CA ALA A 108 22.97 15.04 1.16
C ALA A 108 22.14 15.06 2.46
N GLY A 109 21.41 13.99 2.72
CA GLY A 109 20.53 13.85 3.90
C GLY A 109 19.17 13.25 3.53
N TYR A 110 18.26 13.22 4.51
CA TYR A 110 16.86 12.85 4.25
C TYR A 110 16.09 14.01 3.63
N VAL A 111 15.14 13.67 2.75
CA VAL A 111 14.18 14.59 2.15
C VAL A 111 12.80 13.97 2.24
N ASP A 112 11.88 14.74 2.82
CA ASP A 112 10.50 14.39 3.09
C ASP A 112 9.52 15.24 2.26
N GLY A 113 8.29 14.74 2.15
CA GLY A 113 7.20 15.53 1.59
C GLY A 113 5.96 14.70 1.31
N TYR A 114 5.07 15.30 0.52
CA TYR A 114 3.89 14.64 -0.02
C TYR A 114 3.48 15.26 -1.35
N VAL A 115 2.76 14.50 -2.15
CA VAL A 115 1.86 15.05 -3.19
C VAL A 115 0.47 15.16 -2.57
N GLU A 116 -0.25 16.23 -2.84
CA GLU A 116 -1.64 16.41 -2.44
C GLU A 116 -2.52 16.86 -3.62
N THR A 117 -3.79 16.45 -3.60
CA THR A 117 -4.84 16.82 -4.59
C THR A 117 -5.76 17.95 -4.04
N ASP A 118 -6.76 18.38 -4.81
CA ASP A 118 -7.86 19.24 -4.33
C ASP A 118 -8.77 18.41 -3.38
N PRO A 119 -9.01 18.84 -2.12
CA PRO A 119 -9.58 17.95 -1.10
C PRO A 119 -11.03 17.45 -1.31
N ASP A 120 -11.26 16.14 -1.28
CA ASP A 120 -12.59 15.49 -1.46
C ASP A 120 -13.19 14.89 -0.15
N ASP A 121 -14.34 14.20 -0.20
CA ASP A 121 -14.99 13.70 1.02
C ASP A 121 -14.24 12.55 1.74
N LEU A 122 -13.26 11.89 1.11
CA LEU A 122 -12.39 10.83 1.64
C LEU A 122 -10.97 11.32 1.99
N ARG A 123 -10.87 12.43 2.75
CA ARG A 123 -9.66 13.15 3.23
C ARG A 123 -8.38 12.36 3.61
N ALA A 124 -8.42 11.04 3.74
CA ALA A 124 -7.28 10.16 3.98
C ALA A 124 -6.44 9.89 2.72
N ASP A 125 -7.01 9.92 1.51
CA ASP A 125 -6.29 9.68 0.24
C ASP A 125 -5.89 10.97 -0.51
N ASP A 126 -6.43 12.12 -0.09
CA ASP A 126 -6.05 13.50 -0.44
C ASP A 126 -4.53 13.74 -0.53
N ARG A 127 -3.73 12.96 0.20
CA ARG A 127 -2.28 13.09 0.33
C ARG A 127 -1.55 11.77 0.20
N ARG A 128 -0.44 11.78 -0.56
CA ARG A 128 0.52 10.68 -0.63
C ARG A 128 1.93 11.13 -0.22
N PHE A 129 2.33 10.70 0.98
CA PHE A 129 3.62 10.98 1.61
C PHE A 129 4.77 10.20 0.96
N PHE A 130 5.98 10.77 1.06
CA PHE A 130 7.23 10.11 0.71
C PHE A 130 8.38 10.58 1.61
N ALA A 131 9.35 9.69 1.81
CA ALA A 131 10.65 10.00 2.39
C ALA A 131 11.73 9.26 1.60
N PHE A 132 12.86 9.90 1.36
CA PHE A 132 14.02 9.28 0.70
C PHE A 132 15.33 9.88 1.21
N GLN A 133 16.43 9.14 1.02
CA GLN A 133 17.78 9.60 1.33
C GLN A 133 18.49 10.05 0.06
N VAL A 134 19.02 11.28 0.06
CA VAL A 134 19.81 11.83 -1.04
C VAL A 134 21.25 11.36 -0.90
N ARG A 135 21.71 10.53 -1.84
CA ARG A 135 23.03 9.88 -1.82
C ARG A 135 24.05 10.54 -2.74
N SER A 136 25.32 10.31 -2.47
CA SER A 136 26.38 10.56 -3.47
C SER A 136 26.20 9.66 -4.69
N ALA A 137 26.61 10.16 -5.86
CA ALA A 137 26.77 9.34 -7.05
C ALA A 137 27.74 8.17 -6.76
N PRO A 138 27.36 6.91 -7.05
CA PRO A 138 28.17 5.77 -6.67
C PRO A 138 29.48 5.71 -7.46
N THR A 139 30.51 5.22 -6.81
CA THR A 139 31.83 5.00 -7.40
C THR A 139 31.89 3.68 -8.19
N LEU A 140 32.34 3.76 -9.43
CA LEU A 140 32.41 2.66 -10.39
C LEU A 140 33.86 2.36 -10.77
N ALA A 141 34.17 1.06 -10.81
CA ALA A 141 35.33 0.51 -11.51
C ALA A 141 34.91 -0.53 -12.57
N THR A 142 35.83 -0.83 -13.48
CA THR A 142 35.63 -1.77 -14.59
C THR A 142 36.79 -2.77 -14.64
N SER A 143 36.52 -4.02 -15.02
CA SER A 143 37.56 -5.05 -15.22
C SER A 143 37.22 -5.98 -16.39
N GLY A 144 38.26 -6.48 -17.07
CA GLY A 144 38.14 -7.22 -18.32
C GLY A 144 38.14 -6.30 -19.56
N SER A 145 37.97 -6.90 -20.75
CA SER A 145 37.87 -6.16 -22.01
C SER A 145 36.48 -5.53 -22.13
N ILE A 146 36.39 -4.21 -21.98
CA ILE A 146 35.12 -3.47 -22.02
C ILE A 146 34.62 -3.37 -23.46
N PRO A 147 33.36 -3.75 -23.78
CA PRO A 147 32.74 -3.48 -25.08
C PRO A 147 32.72 -1.98 -25.42
N PHE A 148 32.95 -1.64 -26.69
CA PHE A 148 33.08 -0.25 -27.17
C PHE A 148 31.95 0.68 -26.69
N PHE A 149 30.69 0.24 -26.76
CA PHE A 149 29.55 1.06 -26.33
C PHE A 149 29.56 1.40 -24.83
N LEU A 150 30.16 0.55 -24.00
CA LEU A 150 30.35 0.84 -22.58
C LEU A 150 31.57 1.74 -22.33
N SER A 151 32.64 1.65 -23.13
CA SER A 151 33.74 2.60 -23.04
C SER A 151 33.34 4.02 -23.45
N GLU A 152 32.30 4.20 -24.27
CA GLU A 152 31.71 5.52 -24.56
C GLU A 152 30.62 5.92 -23.55
N ALA A 153 29.73 5.00 -23.14
CA ALA A 153 28.60 5.33 -22.25
C ALA A 153 29.02 5.60 -20.80
N ILE A 154 30.08 4.95 -20.29
CA ILE A 154 30.57 5.16 -18.91
C ILE A 154 31.10 6.60 -18.72
N PRO A 155 31.97 7.15 -19.59
CA PRO A 155 32.33 8.57 -19.57
C PRO A 155 31.14 9.54 -19.61
N VAL A 156 30.08 9.25 -20.37
CA VAL A 156 28.87 10.09 -20.40
C VAL A 156 28.16 10.11 -19.05
N LEU A 157 28.07 8.97 -18.35
CA LEU A 157 27.53 8.94 -16.98
C LEU A 157 28.46 9.64 -15.96
N MET A 158 29.77 9.64 -16.19
CA MET A 158 30.74 10.36 -15.34
C MET A 158 30.67 11.89 -15.52
N ASP A 159 30.60 12.37 -16.76
CA ASP A 159 30.47 13.81 -17.08
C ASP A 159 29.11 14.37 -16.60
N ALA A 160 28.04 13.60 -16.75
CA ALA A 160 26.74 13.89 -16.16
C ALA A 160 26.69 13.75 -14.62
N GLY A 161 27.78 13.34 -13.96
CA GLY A 161 27.88 13.17 -12.52
C GLY A 161 26.97 12.07 -11.94
N ARG A 162 26.49 11.14 -12.76
CA ARG A 162 25.62 10.02 -12.34
C ARG A 162 26.42 8.91 -11.65
N ILE A 163 27.72 8.81 -11.95
CA ILE A 163 28.69 7.93 -11.30
C ILE A 163 30.03 8.66 -11.09
N GLY A 164 30.82 8.22 -10.11
CA GLY A 164 32.21 8.65 -9.93
C GLY A 164 33.22 7.59 -10.43
N PRO A 165 34.35 7.97 -11.04
CA PRO A 165 35.44 7.04 -11.31
C PRO A 165 36.17 6.64 -10.03
N ALA A 166 36.50 5.36 -9.88
CA ALA A 166 37.38 4.86 -8.81
C ALA A 166 38.29 3.72 -9.32
N ALA A 167 39.36 3.45 -8.58
CA ALA A 167 40.12 2.21 -8.79
C ALA A 167 39.30 1.01 -8.32
N ILE A 168 39.62 -0.20 -8.81
CA ILE A 168 38.92 -1.45 -8.44
C ILE A 168 38.83 -1.66 -6.92
N ARG A 169 39.79 -1.14 -6.15
CA ARG A 169 39.89 -1.23 -4.68
C ARG A 169 39.11 -0.18 -3.89
N ASP A 170 38.62 0.85 -4.55
CA ASP A 170 38.01 2.01 -3.88
C ASP A 170 36.55 2.24 -4.33
N ALA A 171 36.11 1.55 -5.41
CA ALA A 171 34.75 1.63 -5.92
C ALA A 171 33.70 0.95 -5.00
N GLU A 172 32.46 1.42 -5.06
CA GLU A 172 31.28 0.71 -4.55
C GLU A 172 30.90 -0.48 -5.47
N ILE A 173 31.14 -0.33 -6.78
CA ILE A 173 30.59 -1.20 -7.84
C ILE A 173 31.70 -1.62 -8.82
N LEU A 174 31.69 -2.89 -9.22
CA LEU A 174 32.49 -3.40 -10.34
C LEU A 174 31.61 -3.83 -11.53
N ILE A 175 31.85 -3.27 -12.72
CA ILE A 175 31.49 -3.94 -13.98
C ILE A 175 32.61 -4.93 -14.34
N SER A 176 32.26 -6.21 -14.40
CA SER A 176 33.15 -7.33 -14.68
C SER A 176 32.79 -7.95 -16.03
N VAL A 177 33.66 -7.85 -17.03
CA VAL A 177 33.54 -8.64 -18.27
C VAL A 177 34.28 -9.96 -18.12
N ALA A 178 33.66 -11.06 -18.57
CA ALA A 178 34.24 -12.41 -18.56
C ALA A 178 34.66 -12.94 -17.16
N GLY A 179 34.13 -12.34 -16.09
CA GLY A 179 34.45 -12.68 -14.69
C GLY A 179 35.72 -12.02 -14.14
N ALA A 180 36.33 -11.08 -14.87
CA ALA A 180 37.51 -10.36 -14.43
C ALA A 180 37.22 -9.51 -13.18
N GLY A 181 38.09 -9.58 -12.17
CA GLY A 181 37.95 -8.83 -10.91
C GLY A 181 36.88 -9.33 -9.93
N VAL A 182 35.98 -10.26 -10.33
CA VAL A 182 34.88 -10.79 -9.48
C VAL A 182 35.37 -11.20 -8.09
N THR A 183 36.41 -12.02 -8.00
CA THR A 183 36.92 -12.53 -6.72
C THR A 183 37.64 -11.47 -5.86
N GLU A 184 37.96 -10.30 -6.43
CA GLU A 184 38.45 -9.13 -5.68
C GLU A 184 37.26 -8.31 -5.16
N ALA A 185 36.29 -7.98 -6.03
CA ALA A 185 35.04 -7.33 -5.65
C ALA A 185 34.29 -8.07 -4.53
N THR A 186 34.10 -9.39 -4.64
CA THR A 186 33.43 -10.19 -3.60
C THR A 186 34.25 -10.31 -2.31
N ARG A 187 35.59 -10.16 -2.36
CA ARG A 187 36.41 -10.15 -1.14
C ARG A 187 36.18 -8.89 -0.32
N GLU A 188 36.05 -7.77 -1.01
CA GLU A 188 35.94 -6.42 -0.45
C GLU A 188 34.47 -5.94 -0.31
N GLY A 189 33.51 -6.83 -0.56
CA GLY A 189 32.08 -6.61 -0.29
C GLY A 189 31.34 -5.76 -1.32
N ARG A 190 31.90 -5.60 -2.52
CA ARG A 190 31.32 -4.75 -3.57
C ARG A 190 30.08 -5.36 -4.20
N ALA A 191 29.24 -4.48 -4.74
CA ALA A 191 28.25 -4.87 -5.72
C ALA A 191 28.90 -5.14 -7.09
N MET A 192 28.30 -6.02 -7.88
CA MET A 192 28.83 -6.40 -9.18
C MET A 192 27.79 -6.40 -10.29
N VAL A 193 28.18 -5.91 -11.47
CA VAL A 193 27.51 -6.17 -12.74
C VAL A 193 28.41 -7.08 -13.56
N VAL A 194 27.94 -8.28 -13.89
CA VAL A 194 28.69 -9.26 -14.65
C VAL A 194 28.16 -9.33 -16.08
N LEU A 195 29.08 -9.13 -17.02
CA LEU A 195 28.86 -9.26 -18.46
C LEU A 195 29.60 -10.51 -18.97
N PRO A 196 29.01 -11.29 -19.88
CA PRO A 196 29.65 -12.46 -20.45
C PRO A 196 30.76 -12.05 -21.43
N PRO A 197 31.62 -13.00 -21.84
CA PRO A 197 32.57 -12.77 -22.92
C PRO A 197 31.91 -12.87 -24.30
N ASP A 198 32.40 -12.06 -25.23
CA ASP A 198 32.09 -12.17 -26.67
C ASP A 198 32.63 -13.50 -27.25
N ASP A 199 33.72 -14.03 -26.68
CA ASP A 199 34.32 -15.33 -27.01
C ASP A 199 33.85 -16.44 -26.05
N PRO A 200 33.08 -17.45 -26.53
CA PRO A 200 32.64 -18.58 -25.71
C PRO A 200 33.78 -19.39 -25.06
N ALA A 201 35.00 -19.34 -25.58
CA ALA A 201 36.16 -20.03 -24.98
C ALA A 201 36.52 -19.48 -23.58
N LEU A 202 36.05 -18.28 -23.23
CA LEU A 202 36.26 -17.67 -21.92
C LEU A 202 35.18 -18.04 -20.88
N LEU A 203 34.06 -18.66 -21.27
CA LEU A 203 33.00 -19.10 -20.33
C LEU A 203 33.51 -19.98 -19.17
N PRO A 204 34.44 -20.94 -19.36
CA PRO A 204 34.97 -21.72 -18.25
C PRO A 204 35.79 -20.87 -17.26
N GLY A 205 36.31 -19.72 -17.68
CA GLY A 205 36.93 -18.72 -16.81
C GLY A 205 35.89 -18.00 -15.95
N LEU A 206 34.87 -17.44 -16.60
CA LEU A 206 33.74 -16.76 -15.96
C LEU A 206 33.06 -17.66 -14.90
N ASN A 207 32.70 -18.89 -15.25
CA ASN A 207 32.01 -19.80 -14.33
C ASN A 207 32.87 -20.19 -13.11
N ARG A 208 34.21 -20.29 -13.28
CA ARG A 208 35.12 -20.47 -12.13
C ARG A 208 35.18 -19.22 -11.24
N ALA A 209 35.14 -18.02 -11.82
CA ALA A 209 35.14 -16.78 -11.06
C ALA A 209 33.86 -16.60 -10.23
N LEU A 210 32.70 -16.91 -10.81
CA LEU A 210 31.40 -16.93 -10.11
C LEU A 210 31.38 -17.95 -8.98
N GLY A 211 31.82 -19.19 -9.24
CA GLY A 211 31.94 -20.23 -8.21
C GLY A 211 32.89 -19.85 -7.08
N ALA A 212 34.03 -19.20 -7.38
CA ALA A 212 34.97 -18.70 -6.37
C ALA A 212 34.45 -17.50 -5.57
N ALA A 213 33.49 -16.74 -6.11
CA ALA A 213 32.73 -15.73 -5.37
C ALA A 213 31.59 -16.32 -4.51
N GLY A 214 31.21 -17.59 -4.74
CA GLY A 214 30.03 -18.18 -4.13
C GLY A 214 28.72 -17.71 -4.77
N ILE A 215 28.75 -17.24 -6.02
CA ILE A 215 27.55 -16.86 -6.78
C ILE A 215 26.92 -18.13 -7.34
N PRO A 216 25.66 -18.46 -6.97
CA PRO A 216 25.02 -19.74 -7.31
C PRO A 216 24.39 -19.74 -8.70
N TRP A 217 25.11 -19.25 -9.71
CA TRP A 217 24.68 -19.20 -11.11
C TRP A 217 25.82 -19.62 -12.04
N GLN A 218 25.48 -20.16 -13.20
CA GLN A 218 26.43 -20.51 -14.26
C GLN A 218 25.93 -20.01 -15.61
N TYR A 219 26.86 -19.56 -16.45
CA TYR A 219 26.63 -19.28 -17.85
C TYR A 219 26.76 -20.59 -18.65
N GLY A 220 25.65 -21.03 -19.23
CA GLY A 220 25.60 -22.15 -20.17
C GLY A 220 26.15 -21.79 -21.55
N PRO A 221 25.95 -22.66 -22.56
CA PRO A 221 26.26 -22.33 -23.95
C PRO A 221 25.37 -21.16 -24.45
N ALA A 222 25.74 -20.59 -25.60
CA ALA A 222 24.88 -19.66 -26.32
C ALA A 222 23.60 -20.37 -26.78
N SER A 223 22.46 -19.69 -26.67
CA SER A 223 21.13 -20.26 -26.85
C SER A 223 20.32 -19.50 -27.89
N GLY A 224 19.42 -20.21 -28.58
CA GLY A 224 18.53 -19.65 -29.60
C GLY A 224 19.11 -19.57 -31.03
N ILE A 225 18.19 -19.36 -31.98
CA ILE A 225 18.45 -19.03 -33.38
C ILE A 225 17.41 -17.97 -33.78
N GLY A 226 17.85 -16.73 -34.04
CA GLY A 226 16.98 -15.59 -34.36
C GLY A 226 16.89 -14.56 -33.22
N GLU A 227 16.23 -13.43 -33.48
CA GLU A 227 16.05 -12.37 -32.48
C GLU A 227 14.94 -12.70 -31.47
N ALA A 228 15.24 -12.60 -30.18
CA ALA A 228 14.28 -12.65 -29.08
C ALA A 228 13.94 -11.24 -28.58
N SER A 229 12.70 -11.02 -28.16
CA SER A 229 12.30 -9.82 -27.41
C SER A 229 12.30 -10.10 -25.91
N ILE A 230 12.31 -9.03 -25.10
CA ILE A 230 12.08 -9.13 -23.66
C ILE A 230 10.56 -9.14 -23.43
N THR A 231 10.05 -10.11 -22.67
CA THR A 231 8.60 -10.34 -22.45
C THR A 231 8.18 -10.17 -21.00
N ARG A 232 9.13 -10.29 -20.07
CA ARG A 232 8.97 -9.93 -18.65
C ARG A 232 10.12 -9.02 -18.28
N TRP A 233 9.80 -7.93 -17.57
CA TRP A 233 10.75 -6.96 -17.07
C TRP A 233 10.20 -6.33 -15.79
N SER A 234 11.06 -6.08 -14.79
CA SER A 234 10.68 -5.53 -13.48
C SER A 234 11.49 -4.29 -13.09
N GLY A 235 11.91 -3.50 -14.08
CA GLY A 235 12.67 -2.26 -13.88
C GLY A 235 12.03 -1.05 -14.60
N PRO A 236 12.62 0.15 -14.45
CA PRO A 236 11.97 1.42 -14.82
C PRO A 236 12.22 1.87 -16.27
N VAL A 237 13.09 1.18 -17.00
CA VAL A 237 13.50 1.55 -18.37
C VAL A 237 12.58 0.85 -19.36
N ASN A 238 12.07 1.51 -20.39
CA ASN A 238 11.36 0.80 -21.46
C ASN A 238 12.35 -0.02 -22.29
N LEU A 239 12.05 -1.32 -22.50
CA LEU A 239 12.88 -2.26 -23.26
C LEU A 239 12.11 -2.91 -24.42
N ASP A 240 10.95 -2.37 -24.81
CA ASP A 240 10.01 -2.99 -25.76
C ASP A 240 10.58 -3.11 -27.18
N ASP A 241 11.47 -2.18 -27.55
CA ASP A 241 12.23 -2.19 -28.81
C ASP A 241 13.56 -2.97 -28.73
N VAL A 242 13.94 -3.49 -27.56
CA VAL A 242 15.20 -4.22 -27.38
C VAL A 242 15.07 -5.65 -27.92
N ARG A 243 16.03 -6.03 -28.77
CA ARG A 243 16.16 -7.35 -29.40
C ARG A 243 17.49 -7.97 -29.00
N ILE A 244 17.43 -9.22 -28.56
CA ILE A 244 18.60 -10.02 -28.19
C ILE A 244 18.83 -11.03 -29.32
N ARG A 245 20.04 -11.03 -29.88
CA ARG A 245 20.47 -11.84 -31.04
C ARG A 245 21.30 -13.04 -30.62
N SER A 246 22.06 -12.89 -29.53
CA SER A 246 22.91 -13.92 -28.95
C SER A 246 23.00 -13.70 -27.44
N HIS A 247 22.69 -14.74 -26.68
CA HIS A 247 22.79 -14.78 -25.22
C HIS A 247 23.19 -16.18 -24.77
N TYR A 248 23.84 -16.24 -23.62
CA TYR A 248 24.17 -17.48 -22.92
C TYR A 248 23.02 -17.84 -21.96
N THR A 249 22.66 -19.12 -21.85
CA THR A 249 21.63 -19.52 -20.86
C THR A 249 22.13 -19.25 -19.44
N LEU A 250 21.43 -18.41 -18.68
CA LEU A 250 21.69 -18.25 -17.24
C LEU A 250 21.06 -19.42 -16.49
N ILE A 251 21.91 -20.28 -15.88
CA ILE A 251 21.50 -21.49 -15.17
C ILE A 251 21.62 -21.25 -13.65
N PRO A 252 20.52 -21.28 -12.88
CA PRO A 252 20.57 -21.16 -11.43
C PRO A 252 21.00 -22.49 -10.78
N GLY A 253 21.75 -22.42 -9.69
CA GLY A 253 22.19 -23.59 -8.91
C GLY A 253 21.12 -24.18 -7.98
N MET A 254 19.99 -23.49 -7.80
CA MET A 254 18.83 -23.88 -6.99
C MET A 254 17.59 -23.10 -7.49
N GLU A 255 16.42 -23.73 -7.48
CA GLU A 255 15.23 -23.24 -8.20
C GLU A 255 14.72 -21.88 -7.67
N GLU A 256 14.86 -21.62 -6.38
CA GLU A 256 14.34 -20.44 -5.70
C GLU A 256 15.03 -19.13 -6.13
N LEU A 257 16.21 -19.22 -6.76
CA LEU A 257 16.92 -18.10 -7.39
C LEU A 257 16.20 -17.55 -8.62
N SER A 258 15.30 -18.34 -9.23
CA SER A 258 14.47 -17.89 -10.36
C SER A 258 13.58 -16.70 -9.99
N ARG A 259 13.36 -16.45 -8.70
CA ARG A 259 12.68 -15.25 -8.18
C ARG A 259 13.48 -13.96 -8.36
N GLY A 260 14.81 -14.06 -8.50
CA GLY A 260 15.71 -12.94 -8.82
C GLY A 260 15.83 -12.63 -10.32
N VAL A 261 15.09 -13.34 -11.19
CA VAL A 261 15.07 -13.04 -12.63
C VAL A 261 14.26 -11.76 -12.87
N LEU A 262 14.98 -10.68 -13.19
CA LEU A 262 14.42 -9.36 -13.44
C LEU A 262 13.94 -9.20 -14.89
N ALA A 263 14.58 -9.89 -15.84
CA ALA A 263 14.19 -9.89 -17.25
C ALA A 263 14.16 -11.29 -17.86
N THR A 264 13.12 -11.59 -18.63
CA THR A 264 12.92 -12.87 -19.34
C THR A 264 12.66 -12.63 -20.82
N LEU A 265 13.21 -13.48 -21.67
CA LEU A 265 13.05 -13.43 -23.12
C LEU A 265 11.76 -14.10 -23.60
N SER A 266 11.42 -13.86 -24.88
CA SER A 266 10.38 -14.59 -25.61
C SER A 266 10.65 -16.10 -25.76
N SER A 267 11.88 -16.58 -25.49
CA SER A 267 12.20 -18.00 -25.35
C SER A 267 11.83 -18.60 -23.98
N GLY A 268 11.47 -17.76 -23.00
CA GLY A 268 11.30 -18.13 -21.59
C GLY A 268 12.61 -18.14 -20.78
N GLU A 269 13.75 -17.87 -21.40
CA GLU A 269 15.06 -17.86 -20.72
C GLU A 269 15.31 -16.54 -19.96
N PRO A 270 16.01 -16.57 -18.81
CA PRO A 270 16.45 -15.36 -18.12
C PRO A 270 17.48 -14.57 -18.95
N TRP A 271 17.25 -13.28 -19.16
CA TRP A 271 18.23 -12.36 -19.74
C TRP A 271 18.97 -11.53 -18.68
N LEU A 272 18.29 -11.23 -17.57
CA LEU A 272 18.86 -10.48 -16.46
C LEU A 272 18.46 -11.13 -15.12
N ALA A 273 19.45 -11.50 -14.32
CA ALA A 273 19.24 -12.13 -13.01
C ALA A 273 20.02 -11.41 -11.90
N GLU A 274 19.35 -11.11 -10.80
CA GLU A 274 19.92 -10.51 -9.58
C GLU A 274 20.02 -11.54 -8.46
N GLY A 275 20.97 -11.33 -7.56
CA GLY A 275 20.92 -11.89 -6.22
C GLY A 275 21.92 -11.25 -5.28
N THR A 276 22.03 -11.81 -4.08
CA THR A 276 23.05 -11.43 -3.09
C THR A 276 23.92 -12.62 -2.72
N THR A 277 25.18 -12.34 -2.38
CA THR A 277 26.05 -13.24 -1.63
C THR A 277 26.09 -12.75 -0.17
N SER A 278 26.74 -13.51 0.72
CA SER A 278 27.03 -13.07 2.09
C SER A 278 27.99 -11.88 2.20
N ARG A 279 28.47 -11.31 1.08
CA ARG A 279 29.38 -10.16 1.04
C ARG A 279 28.92 -9.01 0.14
N GLY A 280 28.07 -9.24 -0.86
CA GLY A 280 27.62 -8.17 -1.78
C GLY A 280 26.60 -8.65 -2.81
N GLY A 281 25.91 -7.68 -3.42
CA GLY A 281 24.94 -7.91 -4.50
C GLY A 281 25.59 -8.23 -5.85
N TYR A 282 24.90 -8.96 -6.71
CA TYR A 282 25.33 -9.23 -8.08
C TYR A 282 24.15 -9.14 -9.07
N LEU A 283 24.46 -8.72 -10.29
CA LEU A 283 23.55 -8.71 -11.43
C LEU A 283 24.25 -9.35 -12.63
N LEU A 284 23.61 -10.34 -13.24
CA LEU A 284 24.13 -11.12 -14.37
C LEU A 284 23.34 -10.76 -15.63
N VAL A 285 24.03 -10.28 -16.67
CA VAL A 285 23.45 -10.11 -18.02
C VAL A 285 23.76 -11.36 -18.84
N ALA A 286 22.79 -11.88 -19.59
CA ALA A 286 22.94 -13.09 -20.40
C ALA A 286 23.64 -12.86 -21.75
N SER A 287 23.53 -11.66 -22.34
CA SER A 287 24.19 -11.27 -23.59
C SER A 287 25.39 -10.36 -23.34
N ALA A 288 26.35 -10.32 -24.27
CA ALA A 288 27.29 -9.21 -24.33
C ALA A 288 26.55 -7.92 -24.77
N LEU A 289 27.19 -6.76 -24.58
CA LEU A 289 26.59 -5.44 -24.85
C LEU A 289 27.20 -4.80 -26.10
N ASP A 290 27.07 -5.54 -27.20
CA ASP A 290 27.57 -5.22 -28.54
C ASP A 290 26.45 -5.45 -29.60
N GLU A 291 26.64 -4.93 -30.82
CA GLU A 291 25.65 -5.00 -31.92
C GLU A 291 25.33 -6.42 -32.43
N GLN A 292 26.25 -7.37 -32.29
CA GLN A 292 26.05 -8.76 -32.71
C GLN A 292 25.20 -9.51 -31.70
N SER A 293 25.36 -9.19 -30.40
CA SER A 293 24.59 -9.80 -29.30
C SER A 293 23.23 -9.14 -29.08
N THR A 294 23.08 -7.82 -29.30
CA THR A 294 21.81 -7.10 -29.09
C THR A 294 21.76 -5.77 -29.85
N ASN A 295 20.56 -5.28 -30.19
CA ASN A 295 20.38 -3.91 -30.67
C ASN A 295 20.47 -2.84 -29.57
N LEU A 296 20.48 -3.22 -28.28
CA LEU A 296 20.38 -2.31 -27.12
C LEU A 296 21.34 -1.10 -27.21
N PRO A 297 22.62 -1.24 -27.60
CA PRO A 297 23.53 -0.09 -27.71
C PRO A 297 23.14 0.95 -28.77
N LEU A 298 22.25 0.59 -29.71
CA LEU A 298 21.70 1.46 -30.75
C LEU A 298 20.35 2.07 -30.35
N THR A 299 19.85 1.80 -29.13
CA THR A 299 18.59 2.32 -28.60
C THR A 299 18.81 3.40 -27.54
N ALA A 300 17.80 4.21 -27.30
CA ALA A 300 17.79 5.17 -26.18
C ALA A 300 17.80 4.49 -24.78
N ALA A 301 17.62 3.17 -24.70
CA ALA A 301 17.55 2.43 -23.44
C ALA A 301 18.93 2.09 -22.85
N LEU A 302 20.03 2.13 -23.63
CA LEU A 302 21.38 1.79 -23.12
C LEU A 302 21.77 2.61 -21.90
N LEU A 303 21.70 3.93 -22.00
CA LEU A 303 22.20 4.84 -20.97
C LEU A 303 21.35 4.79 -19.67
N PRO A 304 20.00 4.84 -19.73
CA PRO A 304 19.17 4.65 -18.53
C PRO A 304 19.30 3.25 -17.91
N LEU A 305 19.45 2.20 -18.72
CA LEU A 305 19.63 0.84 -18.20
C LEU A 305 20.99 0.70 -17.50
N LEU A 306 22.08 1.15 -18.13
CA LEU A 306 23.41 1.16 -17.52
C LEU A 306 23.42 1.97 -16.21
N GLU A 307 22.78 3.15 -16.20
CA GLU A 307 22.65 3.97 -15.00
C GLU A 307 21.88 3.25 -13.88
N TRP A 308 20.75 2.60 -14.18
CA TRP A 308 19.99 1.82 -13.21
C TRP A 308 20.76 0.58 -12.72
N MET A 309 21.50 -0.10 -13.61
CA MET A 309 22.32 -1.27 -13.29
C MET A 309 23.47 -0.95 -12.31
N VAL A 310 23.91 0.31 -12.23
CA VAL A 310 24.92 0.77 -11.26
C VAL A 310 24.29 1.50 -10.07
N SER A 311 23.32 2.39 -10.28
CA SER A 311 22.75 3.23 -9.22
C SER A 311 21.87 2.48 -8.22
N ARG A 312 21.42 1.26 -8.55
CA ARG A 312 20.64 0.39 -7.65
C ARG A 312 21.41 -0.11 -6.43
N TRP A 313 22.74 -0.03 -6.41
CA TRP A 313 23.57 -0.60 -5.35
C TRP A 313 23.84 0.42 -4.23
N GLY A 314 23.37 0.13 -3.03
CA GLY A 314 23.56 0.96 -1.83
C GLY A 314 22.68 0.45 -0.69
N ASP A 315 22.61 1.22 0.39
CA ASP A 315 21.69 0.92 1.50
C ASP A 315 20.23 1.04 1.02
N SER A 316 19.48 -0.08 1.05
CA SER A 316 18.07 -0.13 0.63
C SER A 316 17.12 0.62 1.57
N GLN A 317 17.65 1.25 2.61
CA GLN A 317 16.97 2.21 3.48
C GLN A 317 16.61 3.53 2.76
N GLY A 318 17.32 3.88 1.67
CA GLY A 318 17.24 5.20 1.02
C GLY A 318 16.06 5.44 0.09
N THR A 319 15.45 4.37 -0.46
CA THR A 319 14.22 4.44 -1.29
C THR A 319 13.32 3.25 -0.92
N GLN A 320 12.78 3.25 0.29
CA GLN A 320 11.77 2.25 0.64
C GLN A 320 10.45 2.56 -0.04
N GLU A 321 9.76 1.50 -0.47
CA GLU A 321 8.36 1.59 -0.88
C GLU A 321 7.53 2.12 0.30
N SER A 322 6.48 2.89 0.00
CA SER A 322 5.56 3.36 1.04
C SER A 322 4.96 2.17 1.77
N VAL A 323 5.00 2.21 3.09
CA VAL A 323 4.19 1.31 3.93
C VAL A 323 2.73 1.76 3.87
N MET A 324 1.78 0.84 4.06
CA MET A 324 0.36 1.16 4.19
C MET A 324 -0.05 1.26 5.66
N ALA A 325 -0.96 2.16 5.99
CA ALA A 325 -1.44 2.35 7.36
C ALA A 325 -1.98 1.04 7.96
N GLY A 326 -1.72 0.83 9.25
CA GLY A 326 -2.01 -0.41 9.97
C GLY A 326 -1.01 -1.55 9.73
N THR A 327 -0.06 -1.41 8.79
CA THR A 327 0.99 -2.42 8.56
C THR A 327 2.08 -2.33 9.64
N PRO A 328 2.47 -3.43 10.30
CA PRO A 328 3.62 -3.44 11.22
C PRO A 328 4.94 -3.07 10.53
N ILE A 329 5.73 -2.19 11.14
CA ILE A 329 7.06 -1.80 10.65
C ILE A 329 8.14 -2.39 11.56
N ASN A 330 9.09 -3.14 11.00
CA ASN A 330 10.27 -3.59 11.74
C ASN A 330 11.25 -2.39 11.89
N PRO A 331 11.57 -1.91 13.10
CA PRO A 331 12.46 -0.77 13.27
C PRO A 331 13.89 -1.07 12.80
N PRO A 332 14.61 -0.07 12.23
CA PRO A 332 16.03 -0.21 11.92
C PRO A 332 16.87 -0.60 13.15
N PRO A 333 17.93 -1.42 12.99
CA PRO A 333 18.84 -1.76 14.07
C PRO A 333 19.42 -0.51 14.75
N GLY A 334 19.27 -0.43 16.08
CA GLY A 334 19.70 0.73 16.89
C GLY A 334 18.60 1.77 17.16
N THR A 335 17.38 1.58 16.65
CA THR A 335 16.23 2.43 17.02
C THR A 335 15.93 2.29 18.52
N SER A 336 15.87 3.42 19.23
CA SER A 336 15.40 3.53 20.62
C SER A 336 13.96 4.05 20.73
N SER A 337 13.50 4.77 19.71
CA SER A 337 12.18 5.42 19.71
C SER A 337 11.70 5.72 18.28
N VAL A 338 10.39 5.79 18.10
CA VAL A 338 9.74 6.20 16.85
C VAL A 338 8.91 7.46 17.12
N ARG A 339 9.03 8.48 16.26
CA ARG A 339 8.09 9.62 16.24
C ARG A 339 6.97 9.33 15.25
N ASP A 340 5.73 9.49 15.66
CA ASP A 340 4.54 9.37 14.79
C ASP A 340 4.20 10.70 14.07
N PRO A 341 3.27 10.71 13.10
CA PRO A 341 2.88 11.92 12.37
C PRO A 341 2.27 13.02 13.25
N ALA A 342 1.67 12.66 14.40
CA ALA A 342 1.18 13.60 15.41
C ALA A 342 2.31 14.23 16.26
N GLY A 343 3.53 13.71 16.16
CA GLY A 343 4.72 14.16 16.89
C GLY A 343 4.97 13.44 18.23
N THR A 344 4.18 12.42 18.55
CA THR A 344 4.35 11.61 19.77
C THR A 344 5.59 10.74 19.65
N LEU A 345 6.38 10.64 20.73
CA LEU A 345 7.54 9.75 20.81
C LEU A 345 7.17 8.44 21.51
N HIS A 346 7.24 7.33 20.77
CA HIS A 346 7.03 5.98 21.26
C HIS A 346 8.39 5.32 21.52
N PRO A 347 8.73 4.89 22.75
CA PRO A 347 9.93 4.09 22.98
C PRO A 347 9.75 2.69 22.39
N VAL A 348 10.77 2.15 21.72
CA VAL A 348 10.72 0.83 21.06
C VAL A 348 11.96 -0.01 21.36
N ASP A 349 11.78 -1.34 21.29
CA ASP A 349 12.88 -2.29 21.10
C ASP A 349 12.98 -2.59 19.60
N ALA A 350 14.15 -2.36 18.99
CA ALA A 350 14.38 -2.65 17.58
C ALA A 350 14.29 -4.15 17.22
N ALA A 351 14.24 -5.05 18.21
CA ALA A 351 13.93 -6.47 18.01
C ALA A 351 12.43 -6.79 17.89
N GLN A 352 11.53 -5.80 18.05
CA GLN A 352 10.07 -5.96 17.98
C GLN A 352 9.45 -5.10 16.87
N PRO A 353 8.40 -5.57 16.18
CA PRO A 353 7.69 -4.75 15.20
C PRO A 353 6.94 -3.59 15.88
N PHE A 354 7.04 -2.40 15.31
CA PHE A 354 6.26 -1.23 15.69
C PHE A 354 4.86 -1.31 15.06
N LEU A 355 3.82 -1.23 15.91
CA LEU A 355 2.42 -1.49 15.54
C LEU A 355 1.54 -0.23 15.47
N ALA A 356 2.00 0.92 15.97
CA ALA A 356 1.21 2.16 16.03
C ALA A 356 1.28 2.94 14.70
N THR A 357 0.98 2.26 13.60
CA THR A 357 1.10 2.73 12.21
C THR A 357 -0.25 3.07 11.58
N ALA A 358 -1.28 3.30 12.40
CA ALA A 358 -2.67 3.50 11.95
C ALA A 358 -2.93 4.87 11.28
N GLU A 359 -2.04 5.85 11.44
CA GLU A 359 -2.14 7.18 10.84
C GLU A 359 -1.25 7.27 9.59
N ALA A 360 -1.77 7.86 8.50
CA ALA A 360 -0.96 8.18 7.34
C ALA A 360 -0.06 9.41 7.62
N GLY A 361 1.19 9.37 7.20
CA GLY A 361 2.16 10.44 7.42
C GLY A 361 3.61 9.98 7.35
N LEU A 362 4.48 10.72 8.05
CA LEU A 362 5.92 10.46 8.14
C LEU A 362 6.26 9.96 9.54
N TYR A 363 6.92 8.81 9.62
CA TYR A 363 7.40 8.21 10.86
C TYR A 363 8.93 8.31 10.95
N GLU A 364 9.46 8.88 12.04
CA GLU A 364 10.91 9.05 12.24
C GLU A 364 11.45 8.00 13.22
N PHE A 365 12.39 7.17 12.75
CA PHE A 365 13.04 6.14 13.55
C PHE A 365 14.35 6.72 14.12
N LEU A 366 14.46 6.76 15.45
CA LEU A 366 15.42 7.58 16.17
C LEU A 366 16.36 6.75 17.06
N ALA A 367 17.65 7.08 17.05
CA ALA A 367 18.65 6.71 18.06
C ALA A 367 18.90 7.93 18.97
N GLY A 368 18.22 8.00 20.11
CA GLY A 368 18.16 9.22 20.92
C GLY A 368 17.57 10.38 20.11
N ASP A 369 18.33 11.45 19.93
CA ASP A 369 17.92 12.62 19.14
C ASP A 369 18.24 12.51 17.63
N SER A 370 18.88 11.43 17.18
CA SER A 370 19.36 11.28 15.78
C SER A 370 18.44 10.40 14.94
N ILE A 371 17.93 10.92 13.82
CA ILE A 371 17.12 10.17 12.85
C ILE A 371 18.01 9.14 12.14
N ILE A 372 17.70 7.86 12.34
CA ILE A 372 18.30 6.73 11.63
C ILE A 372 17.67 6.63 10.24
N GLN A 373 16.34 6.62 10.20
CA GLN A 373 15.53 6.50 8.98
C GLN A 373 14.21 7.27 9.14
N MET A 374 13.65 7.72 8.03
CA MET A 374 12.27 8.20 7.97
C MET A 374 11.50 7.34 6.97
N ILE A 375 10.30 6.90 7.35
CA ILE A 375 9.44 6.04 6.52
C ILE A 375 8.11 6.76 6.28
N ALA A 376 7.64 6.73 5.03
CA ALA A 376 6.31 7.21 4.67
C ALA A 376 5.28 6.09 4.82
N VAL A 377 4.18 6.39 5.51
CA VAL A 377 3.01 5.55 5.67
C VAL A 377 1.85 6.25 4.96
N ASN A 378 1.14 5.54 4.07
CA ASN A 378 0.02 6.09 3.31
C ASN A 378 -1.28 5.30 3.56
N ALA A 379 -2.42 5.91 3.26
CA ALA A 379 -3.71 5.23 3.33
C ALA A 379 -3.74 4.01 2.38
N PRO A 380 -4.34 2.87 2.76
CA PRO A 380 -4.62 1.78 1.84
C PRO A 380 -5.56 2.26 0.74
N ARG A 381 -5.24 1.96 -0.52
CA ARG A 381 -6.12 2.25 -1.68
C ARG A 381 -7.49 1.59 -1.54
N GLU A 382 -7.59 0.51 -0.76
CA GLU A 382 -8.83 -0.20 -0.46
C GLU A 382 -9.86 0.67 0.28
N GLU A 383 -9.44 1.72 1.01
CA GLU A 383 -10.37 2.71 1.62
C GLU A 383 -11.02 3.61 0.55
N SER A 384 -10.35 3.84 -0.58
CA SER A 384 -10.83 4.65 -1.72
C SER A 384 -11.77 3.88 -2.67
N LEU A 385 -11.84 2.55 -2.53
CA LEU A 385 -12.64 1.67 -3.39
C LEU A 385 -14.08 1.57 -2.88
N LEU A 386 -14.89 2.59 -3.18
CA LEU A 386 -16.32 2.71 -2.83
C LEU A 386 -17.27 1.70 -3.52
N LEU A 387 -16.77 0.52 -3.92
CA LEU A 387 -17.60 -0.53 -4.52
C LEU A 387 -18.65 -1.03 -3.51
N PRO A 388 -19.95 -1.02 -3.85
CA PRO A 388 -21.00 -1.45 -2.92
C PRO A 388 -20.81 -2.89 -2.46
N ILE A 389 -20.80 -3.10 -1.14
CA ILE A 389 -20.72 -4.44 -0.55
C ILE A 389 -21.87 -5.32 -1.03
N GLU A 390 -21.55 -6.54 -1.47
CA GLU A 390 -22.57 -7.43 -2.00
C GLU A 390 -23.56 -7.93 -0.93
N THR A 391 -24.77 -8.18 -1.40
CA THR A 391 -25.96 -8.40 -0.55
C THR A 391 -25.90 -9.74 0.18
N SER A 392 -25.10 -10.69 -0.31
CA SER A 392 -24.75 -11.93 0.38
C SER A 392 -23.82 -11.68 1.57
N ASP A 393 -22.85 -10.80 1.39
CA ASP A 393 -21.67 -10.71 2.24
C ASP A 393 -21.97 -9.80 3.43
N LEU A 394 -22.67 -8.68 3.15
CA LEU A 394 -23.34 -7.85 4.14
C LEU A 394 -24.27 -8.65 5.07
N ARG A 395 -24.97 -9.67 4.56
CA ARG A 395 -25.79 -10.57 5.42
C ARG A 395 -24.95 -11.51 6.28
N GLY A 396 -23.76 -11.89 5.82
CA GLY A 396 -22.81 -12.71 6.59
C GLY A 396 -22.14 -11.94 7.74
N LEU A 397 -22.00 -10.61 7.61
CA LEU A 397 -21.44 -9.74 8.64
C LEU A 397 -22.44 -9.35 9.75
N LEU A 398 -23.74 -9.58 9.57
CA LEU A 398 -24.78 -9.11 10.48
C LEU A 398 -25.22 -10.19 11.48
N PRO A 399 -25.37 -9.87 12.78
CA PRO A 399 -25.64 -10.84 13.85
C PRO A 399 -27.11 -11.33 13.91
N GLY A 400 -27.89 -11.14 12.85
CA GLY A 400 -29.33 -11.38 12.86
C GLY A 400 -30.01 -11.23 11.50
N PRO A 401 -31.32 -11.53 11.40
CA PRO A 401 -32.06 -11.50 10.15
C PRO A 401 -32.14 -10.07 9.58
N ALA A 402 -31.38 -9.83 8.51
CA ALA A 402 -31.25 -8.52 7.89
C ALA A 402 -32.32 -8.24 6.82
N THR A 403 -33.12 -7.19 7.03
CA THR A 403 -34.10 -6.67 6.07
C THR A 403 -33.51 -5.48 5.32
N LEU A 404 -33.21 -5.66 4.03
CA LEU A 404 -32.67 -4.57 3.19
C LEU A 404 -33.79 -3.73 2.57
N VAL A 405 -33.62 -2.41 2.56
CA VAL A 405 -34.66 -1.45 2.22
C VAL A 405 -34.11 -0.23 1.46
N GLY A 406 -34.20 -0.22 0.13
CA GLY A 406 -33.75 0.89 -0.73
C GLY A 406 -34.75 2.03 -0.92
N ASP A 407 -35.52 2.39 0.12
CA ASP A 407 -36.55 3.45 0.06
C ASP A 407 -36.79 3.99 1.47
N SER A 408 -36.62 5.30 1.69
CA SER A 408 -36.74 5.94 3.00
C SER A 408 -38.16 5.84 3.59
N ALA A 409 -39.18 5.82 2.74
CA ALA A 409 -40.58 5.62 3.14
C ALA A 409 -40.88 4.14 3.48
N ARG A 410 -40.10 3.18 3.00
CA ARG A 410 -40.12 1.79 3.50
C ARG A 410 -39.25 1.62 4.74
N TRP A 411 -38.08 2.25 4.82
CA TRP A 411 -37.17 2.18 5.97
C TRP A 411 -37.87 2.57 7.26
N THR A 412 -38.53 3.74 7.24
CA THR A 412 -39.32 4.26 8.36
C THR A 412 -40.38 3.24 8.83
N ARG A 413 -41.09 2.59 7.89
CA ARG A 413 -42.07 1.55 8.22
C ARG A 413 -41.42 0.27 8.76
N ALA A 414 -40.30 -0.17 8.18
CA ALA A 414 -39.60 -1.37 8.61
C ALA A 414 -39.13 -1.24 10.07
N VAL A 415 -38.41 -0.16 10.40
CA VAL A 415 -37.92 0.13 11.76
C VAL A 415 -39.07 0.19 12.77
N PHE A 416 -40.15 0.93 12.49
CA PHE A 416 -41.29 1.00 13.40
C PHE A 416 -42.10 -0.30 13.48
N SER A 417 -42.08 -1.15 12.46
CA SER A 417 -42.72 -2.49 12.50
C SER A 417 -41.91 -3.51 13.31
N ALA A 418 -40.58 -3.49 13.20
CA ALA A 418 -39.69 -4.38 13.93
C ALA A 418 -39.67 -4.10 15.45
N GLY A 419 -39.96 -2.85 15.85
CA GLY A 419 -40.08 -2.44 17.24
C GLY A 419 -41.40 -2.82 17.95
N GLN A 420 -42.40 -3.37 17.24
CA GLN A 420 -43.65 -3.81 17.88
C GLN A 420 -43.63 -5.31 18.19
N GLY A 421 -43.56 -5.63 19.49
CA GLY A 421 -43.79 -6.98 19.98
C GLY A 421 -45.21 -7.49 19.70
N PRO A 422 -45.47 -8.79 19.89
CA PRO A 422 -46.73 -9.43 19.52
C PRO A 422 -47.94 -8.73 20.14
N GLU A 423 -49.00 -8.52 19.35
CA GLU A 423 -50.14 -7.67 19.68
C GLU A 423 -51.07 -8.25 20.79
N ILE A 424 -50.62 -8.16 22.05
CA ILE A 424 -51.35 -8.67 23.24
C ILE A 424 -52.77 -8.09 23.35
N TRP A 425 -53.00 -6.86 22.87
CA TRP A 425 -54.31 -6.19 22.91
C TRP A 425 -55.43 -6.98 22.21
N ARG A 426 -55.11 -7.76 21.16
CA ARG A 426 -56.08 -8.63 20.48
C ARG A 426 -56.57 -9.75 21.40
N TRP A 427 -55.67 -10.36 22.16
CA TRP A 427 -56.00 -11.38 23.16
C TRP A 427 -56.74 -10.79 24.36
N LEU A 428 -56.41 -9.56 24.78
CA LEU A 428 -57.15 -8.84 25.81
C LEU A 428 -58.59 -8.53 25.38
N LEU A 429 -58.83 -8.15 24.11
CA LEU A 429 -60.20 -7.98 23.59
C LEU A 429 -60.99 -9.29 23.57
N VAL A 430 -60.36 -10.41 23.19
CA VAL A 430 -61.01 -11.74 23.25
C VAL A 430 -61.36 -12.11 24.70
N ALA A 431 -60.48 -11.82 25.67
CA ALA A 431 -60.76 -12.03 27.09
C ALA A 431 -61.92 -11.14 27.60
N VAL A 432 -61.94 -9.85 27.24
CA VAL A 432 -63.04 -8.93 27.59
C VAL A 432 -64.37 -9.38 26.97
N ALA A 433 -64.36 -9.84 25.71
CA ALA A 433 -65.55 -10.39 25.07
C ALA A 433 -66.07 -11.65 25.78
N LEU A 434 -65.19 -12.55 26.23
CA LEU A 434 -65.57 -13.72 27.03
C LEU A 434 -66.15 -13.34 28.40
N VAL A 435 -65.60 -12.31 29.06
CA VAL A 435 -66.15 -11.78 30.32
C VAL A 435 -67.56 -11.20 30.10
N LEU A 436 -67.78 -10.41 29.05
CA LEU A 436 -69.10 -9.85 28.72
C LEU A 436 -70.14 -10.92 28.39
N VAL A 437 -69.75 -12.02 27.73
CA VAL A 437 -70.62 -13.18 27.50
C VAL A 437 -70.95 -13.90 28.81
N ALA A 438 -69.97 -14.05 29.71
CA ALA A 438 -70.18 -14.65 31.04
C ALA A 438 -71.12 -13.78 31.91
N GLU A 439 -70.91 -12.46 31.97
CA GLU A 439 -71.82 -11.54 32.66
C GLU A 439 -73.23 -11.58 32.07
N SER A 440 -73.38 -11.65 30.74
CA SER A 440 -74.69 -11.76 30.09
C SER A 440 -75.45 -13.03 30.49
N LEU A 441 -74.75 -14.16 30.65
CA LEU A 441 -75.34 -15.43 31.11
C LEU A 441 -75.73 -15.39 32.60
N VAL A 442 -74.94 -14.73 33.44
CA VAL A 442 -75.25 -14.53 34.87
C VAL A 442 -76.40 -13.54 35.06
N ALA A 443 -76.43 -12.43 34.31
CA ALA A 443 -77.52 -11.46 34.34
C ALA A 443 -78.86 -12.07 33.88
N ALA A 444 -78.83 -13.00 32.91
CA ALA A 444 -80.00 -13.75 32.46
C ALA A 444 -80.55 -14.77 33.48
N SER A 445 -79.90 -14.94 34.65
CA SER A 445 -80.29 -15.91 35.69
C SER A 445 -80.54 -15.29 37.08
N GLY A 446 -80.83 -13.98 37.13
CA GLY A 446 -81.21 -13.24 38.36
C GLY A 446 -82.71 -13.36 38.79
N PRO A 447 -83.07 -13.01 40.03
CA PRO A 447 -84.27 -13.57 40.70
C PRO A 447 -85.57 -12.73 40.64
N SER A 448 -86.70 -13.41 40.87
CA SER A 448 -88.06 -12.84 40.95
C SER A 448 -88.28 -11.85 42.13
N PRO A 449 -89.16 -10.83 41.99
CA PRO A 449 -89.28 -9.73 42.95
C PRO A 449 -90.06 -10.08 44.23
N GLY A 450 -89.47 -9.76 45.39
CA GLY A 450 -90.10 -9.81 46.71
C GLY A 450 -90.65 -8.44 47.17
N ARG A 451 -91.84 -8.43 47.78
CA ARG A 451 -92.56 -7.26 48.32
C ARG A 451 -91.96 -6.77 49.65
N SER A 452 -91.83 -5.43 49.87
CA SER A 452 -92.41 -4.70 51.05
C SER A 452 -92.05 -3.19 51.16
N THR A 453 -93.09 -2.36 51.29
CA THR A 453 -93.30 -1.12 52.10
C THR A 453 -92.14 -0.26 52.65
N SER A 454 -92.35 1.07 52.60
CA SER A 454 -91.95 2.03 53.67
C SER A 454 -92.86 3.27 53.68
N GLU A 455 -92.82 4.09 54.75
CA GLU A 455 -93.78 5.17 55.10
C GLU A 455 -93.30 6.63 54.85
N VAL A 456 -94.14 7.62 55.20
CA VAL A 456 -94.17 9.05 54.76
C VAL A 456 -94.88 9.91 55.86
N PRO A 457 -94.78 11.27 55.99
CA PRO A 457 -93.84 12.30 55.48
C PRO A 457 -92.93 12.83 56.64
N PRO A 458 -92.84 14.12 57.13
CA PRO A 458 -93.29 15.49 56.71
C PRO A 458 -92.44 16.12 55.57
N VAL A 459 -92.69 17.31 54.97
CA VAL A 459 -93.69 18.42 55.07
C VAL A 459 -93.34 19.67 55.92
N LEU A 460 -93.67 20.86 55.35
CA LEU A 460 -93.41 22.28 55.71
C LEU A 460 -92.09 22.82 55.11
N GLN A 461 -91.98 23.98 54.47
CA GLN A 461 -92.94 24.99 53.96
C GLN A 461 -92.21 25.73 52.77
N LYS A 462 -92.73 26.73 52.04
CA LYS A 462 -93.90 27.61 52.20
C LYS A 462 -94.51 28.03 50.84
N THR A 463 -95.76 28.48 50.88
CA THR A 463 -96.49 29.28 49.91
C THR A 463 -95.93 30.69 49.66
N VAL A 464 -96.07 31.15 48.42
CA VAL A 464 -96.59 32.50 48.12
C VAL A 464 -97.63 32.31 47.01
N ASP A 465 -98.91 32.63 47.20
CA ASP A 465 -99.60 33.06 48.44
C ASP A 465 -100.06 31.88 49.33
#